data_AF-A0A6N2THL9-F1
#
_entry.id   AF-A0A6N2THL9-F1
#
_cell.length_a   1.000
_cell.length_b   1.000
_cell.length_c   1.000
_cell.angle_alpha   90.00
_cell.angle_beta   90.00
_cell.angle_gamma   90.00
#
_symmetry.space_group_name_H-M   'P 1'
#
loop_
_entity.id
_entity.type
_entity.pdbx_description
1 polymer ?
#
loop_
_entity_poly.entity_id
_entity_poly.type
_entity_poly.pdbx_seq_one_letter_code
_entity_poly.pdbx_strand_id
1 'polypeptide(L)'
;MKHKRRNIVLIGFMGSGKTTLGLKLSYLLRMPVEDTDKLIERQEGRSITQIFADDGESYFRELETELLRKCREQKYERILSVGGGTPVNPVNRSLLHQCGTVVYLRVSPEVVYERLKNDTTRPLLQCEDPLTRIRELLEIRDKIYAECADIILDVDNRHSDELAEELQLQLRKQKDIQRKKERKKMKILVINGPNLNFLGIREKKIYGTQDYQYLLDLIDKKAKETGEEIQVFQSNHEGAIIDRIQEAYSDGTEGIVINPGAYTHYSYAIRDALASVDIPKVEIHISDITSREEFRKISVTAPVCNRQIYGQGLDGYLQAIDFLRENRQ
;
A
#
# COMPACT_ATOMS: atom_id res chain seq x y z
N MET A 1 -8.34 5.83 0.32
CA MET A 1 -7.54 5.61 -0.91
C MET A 1 -8.14 4.45 -1.67
N LYS A 2 -8.48 4.61 -2.96
CA LYS A 2 -9.11 3.56 -3.78
C LYS A 2 -8.16 2.35 -3.86
N HIS A 3 -8.61 1.15 -3.51
CA HIS A 3 -7.81 -0.07 -3.63
C HIS A 3 -7.16 -0.16 -5.02
N LYS A 4 -5.83 -0.28 -5.07
CA LYS A 4 -5.09 -0.53 -6.31
C LYS A 4 -5.60 -1.86 -6.89
N ARG A 5 -6.26 -1.81 -8.06
CA ARG A 5 -6.92 -2.96 -8.70
C ARG A 5 -5.87 -4.01 -9.09
N ARG A 6 -6.22 -5.30 -9.01
CA ARG A 6 -5.26 -6.42 -9.15
C ARG A 6 -5.03 -6.86 -10.59
N ASN A 7 -5.13 -5.97 -11.57
CA ASN A 7 -4.86 -6.36 -12.95
C ASN A 7 -3.38 -6.71 -13.14
N ILE A 8 -3.12 -7.59 -14.09
CA ILE A 8 -1.78 -7.95 -14.54
C ILE A 8 -1.63 -7.43 -15.95
N VAL A 9 -0.59 -6.63 -16.21
CA VAL A 9 -0.35 -6.02 -17.52
C VAL A 9 0.91 -6.65 -18.12
N LEU A 10 0.75 -7.50 -19.13
CA LEU A 10 1.86 -8.18 -19.79
C LEU A 10 2.41 -7.27 -20.91
N ILE A 11 3.65 -6.82 -20.75
CA ILE A 11 4.40 -6.06 -21.76
C ILE A 11 5.55 -6.93 -22.32
N GLY A 12 6.06 -6.52 -23.47
CA GLY A 12 7.26 -7.12 -24.07
C GLY A 12 7.19 -7.16 -25.59
N PHE A 13 8.30 -7.53 -26.21
CA PHE A 13 8.43 -7.57 -27.66
C PHE A 13 7.46 -8.58 -28.31
N MET A 14 7.19 -8.44 -29.60
CA MET A 14 6.43 -9.47 -30.31
C MET A 14 7.18 -10.81 -30.28
N GLY A 15 6.46 -11.93 -30.20
CA GLY A 15 7.11 -13.24 -30.02
C GLY A 15 7.62 -13.52 -28.60
N SER A 16 7.51 -12.58 -27.65
CA SER A 16 7.90 -12.84 -26.24
C SER A 16 6.97 -13.83 -25.51
N GLY A 17 5.80 -14.14 -26.07
CA GLY A 17 4.87 -15.12 -25.50
C GLY A 17 3.76 -14.53 -24.62
N LYS A 18 3.48 -13.22 -24.71
CA LYS A 18 2.40 -12.54 -23.94
C LYS A 18 1.06 -13.27 -24.02
N THR A 19 0.61 -13.61 -25.23
CA THR A 19 -0.67 -14.31 -25.44
C THR A 19 -0.67 -15.69 -24.77
N THR A 20 0.39 -16.47 -24.96
CA THR A 20 0.52 -17.82 -24.39
C THR A 20 0.56 -17.78 -22.86
N LEU A 21 1.41 -16.94 -22.28
CA LEU A 21 1.51 -16.79 -20.83
C LEU A 21 0.21 -16.22 -20.24
N GLY A 22 -0.39 -15.23 -20.89
CA GLY A 22 -1.66 -14.63 -20.46
C GLY A 22 -2.79 -15.66 -20.39
N LEU A 23 -2.89 -16.57 -21.36
CA LEU A 23 -3.84 -17.69 -21.32
C LEU A 23 -3.57 -18.65 -20.16
N LYS A 24 -2.31 -19.05 -19.95
CA LYS A 24 -1.96 -19.94 -18.83
C LYS A 24 -2.27 -19.31 -17.47
N LEU A 25 -1.91 -18.04 -17.29
CA LEU A 25 -2.25 -17.25 -16.11
C LEU A 25 -3.77 -17.10 -15.93
N SER A 26 -4.52 -16.96 -17.02
CA SER A 26 -5.99 -16.86 -16.97
C SER A 26 -6.61 -18.08 -16.30
N TYR A 27 -6.18 -19.28 -16.69
CA TYR A 27 -6.62 -20.52 -16.05
C TYR A 27 -6.15 -20.63 -14.60
N LEU A 28 -4.87 -20.33 -14.33
CA LEU A 28 -4.26 -20.46 -13.02
C LEU A 28 -4.87 -19.50 -11.98
N LEU A 29 -5.20 -18.28 -12.40
CA LEU A 29 -5.71 -17.21 -11.53
C LEU A 29 -7.23 -17.03 -11.62
N ARG A 30 -7.90 -17.73 -12.53
CA ARG A 30 -9.32 -17.56 -12.85
C ARG A 30 -9.66 -16.10 -13.20
N MET A 31 -8.79 -15.48 -13.98
CA MET A 31 -8.91 -14.08 -14.41
C MET A 31 -9.10 -14.02 -15.93
N PRO A 32 -10.04 -13.23 -16.47
CA PRO A 32 -10.15 -13.06 -17.92
C PRO A 32 -8.86 -12.45 -18.48
N VAL A 33 -8.47 -12.89 -19.67
CA VAL A 33 -7.36 -12.32 -20.44
C VAL A 33 -7.88 -11.57 -21.65
N GLU A 34 -7.35 -10.39 -21.88
CA GLU A 34 -7.71 -9.52 -22.99
C GLU A 34 -6.45 -9.06 -23.71
N ASP A 35 -6.50 -9.10 -25.03
CA ASP A 35 -5.44 -8.64 -25.92
C ASP A 35 -5.83 -7.28 -26.47
N THR A 36 -5.05 -6.24 -26.17
CA THR A 36 -5.40 -4.87 -26.56
C THR A 36 -5.44 -4.68 -28.06
N ASP A 37 -4.57 -5.38 -28.80
CA ASP A 37 -4.52 -5.29 -30.26
C ASP A 37 -5.85 -5.77 -30.84
N LYS A 38 -6.36 -6.92 -30.35
CA LYS A 38 -7.68 -7.45 -30.75
C LYS A 38 -8.85 -6.58 -30.30
N LEU A 39 -8.73 -5.92 -29.14
CA LEU A 39 -9.76 -4.99 -28.68
C LEU A 39 -9.83 -3.75 -29.57
N ILE A 40 -8.70 -3.23 -30.03
CA ILE A 40 -8.64 -2.11 -30.98
C ILE A 40 -9.26 -2.53 -32.32
N GLU A 41 -8.84 -3.66 -32.89
CA GLU A 41 -9.41 -4.17 -34.15
C GLU A 41 -10.92 -4.35 -34.08
N ARG A 42 -11.43 -4.85 -32.95
CA ARG A 42 -12.87 -5.01 -32.73
C ARG A 42 -13.61 -3.68 -32.60
N GLN A 43 -12.99 -2.66 -32.00
CA GLN A 43 -13.58 -1.32 -31.87
C GLN A 43 -13.59 -0.57 -33.20
N GLU A 44 -12.52 -0.69 -33.98
CA GLU A 44 -12.37 -0.04 -35.28
C GLU A 44 -13.07 -0.80 -36.42
N GLY A 45 -13.35 -2.09 -36.24
CA GLY A 45 -13.98 -2.93 -37.26
C GLY A 45 -13.07 -3.31 -38.43
N ARG A 46 -11.75 -3.10 -38.28
CA ARG A 46 -10.71 -3.33 -39.30
C ARG A 46 -9.40 -3.78 -38.64
N SER A 47 -8.52 -4.41 -39.40
CA SER A 47 -7.26 -4.93 -38.86
C SER A 47 -6.26 -3.83 -38.55
N ILE A 48 -5.29 -4.10 -37.67
CA ILE A 48 -4.20 -3.15 -37.39
C ILE A 48 -3.44 -2.78 -38.66
N THR A 49 -3.22 -3.74 -39.56
CA THR A 49 -2.58 -3.47 -40.85
C THR A 49 -3.35 -2.44 -41.68
N GLN A 50 -4.69 -2.51 -41.68
CA GLN A 50 -5.54 -1.53 -42.37
C GLN A 50 -5.49 -0.17 -41.68
N ILE A 51 -5.57 -0.12 -40.35
CA ILE A 51 -5.48 1.14 -39.58
C ILE A 51 -4.16 1.87 -39.88
N PHE A 52 -3.03 1.15 -39.93
CA PHE A 52 -1.74 1.73 -40.27
C PHE A 52 -1.67 2.23 -41.71
N ALA A 53 -2.31 1.53 -42.66
CA ALA A 53 -2.32 1.91 -44.06
C ALA A 53 -3.20 3.15 -44.33
N ASP A 54 -4.35 3.23 -43.67
CA ASP A 54 -5.35 4.28 -43.91
C ASP A 54 -5.06 5.56 -43.12
N ASP A 55 -4.69 5.44 -41.83
CA ASP A 55 -4.60 6.57 -40.89
C ASP A 55 -3.20 6.78 -40.29
N GLY A 56 -2.28 5.82 -40.50
CA GLY A 56 -0.91 5.89 -40.04
C GLY A 56 -0.69 5.48 -38.58
N GLU A 57 0.57 5.36 -38.20
CA GLU A 57 0.99 4.88 -36.87
C GLU A 57 0.55 5.83 -35.74
N SER A 58 0.61 7.14 -35.95
CA SER A 58 0.24 8.13 -34.92
C SER A 58 -1.18 7.94 -34.42
N TYR A 59 -2.13 7.72 -35.33
CA TYR A 59 -3.52 7.44 -34.99
C TYR A 59 -3.66 6.14 -34.18
N PHE A 60 -2.97 5.07 -34.59
CA PHE A 60 -2.96 3.82 -33.81
C PHE A 60 -2.40 4.02 -32.39
N ARG A 61 -1.36 4.86 -32.22
CA ARG A 61 -0.82 5.19 -30.88
C ARG A 61 -1.83 5.94 -30.01
N GLU A 62 -2.67 6.78 -30.61
CA GLU A 62 -3.78 7.45 -29.91
C GLU A 62 -4.84 6.44 -29.46
N LEU A 63 -5.21 5.49 -30.33
CA LEU A 63 -6.12 4.39 -30.00
C LEU A 63 -5.60 3.53 -28.84
N GLU A 64 -4.32 3.15 -28.84
CA GLU A 64 -3.69 2.43 -27.73
C GLU A 64 -3.82 3.21 -26.42
N THR A 65 -3.53 4.52 -26.46
CA THR A 65 -3.59 5.40 -25.30
C THR A 65 -5.01 5.49 -24.75
N GLU A 66 -5.99 5.68 -25.63
CA GLU A 66 -7.40 5.80 -25.24
C GLU A 66 -7.97 4.49 -24.71
N LEU A 67 -7.59 3.36 -25.30
CA LEU A 67 -7.96 2.05 -24.78
C LEU A 67 -7.42 1.84 -23.36
N LEU A 68 -6.17 2.22 -23.07
CA LEU A 68 -5.63 2.13 -21.70
C LEU A 68 -6.41 3.00 -20.70
N ARG A 69 -6.85 4.21 -21.10
CA ARG A 69 -7.70 5.05 -20.25
C ARG A 69 -9.03 4.37 -19.93
N LYS A 70 -9.71 3.81 -20.93
CA LYS A 70 -10.94 3.03 -20.74
C LYS A 70 -10.69 1.80 -19.89
N CYS A 71 -9.56 1.11 -20.10
CA CYS A 71 -9.21 -0.07 -19.35
C CYS A 71 -9.01 0.20 -17.85
N ARG A 72 -8.55 1.39 -17.50
CA ARG A 72 -8.45 1.85 -16.11
C ARG A 72 -9.80 1.91 -15.40
N GLU A 73 -10.89 2.20 -16.11
CA GLU A 73 -12.20 2.47 -15.52
C GLU A 73 -12.98 1.21 -15.15
N GLN A 74 -12.72 0.10 -15.84
CA GLN A 74 -13.46 -1.15 -15.66
C GLN A 74 -13.25 -1.82 -14.29
N LYS A 75 -14.33 -2.35 -13.71
CA LYS A 75 -14.41 -2.73 -12.29
C LYS A 75 -13.97 -4.16 -11.96
N TYR A 76 -13.58 -4.99 -12.94
CA TYR A 76 -13.17 -6.38 -12.70
C TYR A 76 -11.66 -6.58 -12.84
N GLU A 77 -11.14 -7.63 -12.20
CA GLU A 77 -9.74 -8.04 -12.29
C GLU A 77 -9.50 -8.80 -13.61
N ARG A 78 -8.43 -8.45 -14.33
CA ARG A 78 -8.08 -9.09 -15.62
C ARG A 78 -6.60 -9.08 -15.91
N ILE A 79 -6.21 -9.87 -16.91
CA ILE A 79 -4.88 -9.87 -17.51
C ILE A 79 -4.97 -9.09 -18.83
N LEU A 80 -4.17 -8.05 -18.97
CA LEU A 80 -4.06 -7.24 -20.18
C LEU A 80 -2.76 -7.60 -20.90
N SER A 81 -2.85 -8.23 -22.08
CA SER A 81 -1.73 -8.37 -23.00
C SER A 81 -1.70 -7.15 -23.90
N VAL A 82 -0.66 -6.32 -23.78
CA VAL A 82 -0.57 -5.08 -24.57
C VAL A 82 0.33 -5.22 -25.78
N GLY A 83 0.10 -4.39 -26.80
CA GLY A 83 0.92 -4.32 -28.01
C GLY A 83 2.39 -4.01 -27.70
N GLY A 84 3.30 -4.52 -28.53
CA GLY A 84 4.75 -4.29 -28.35
C GLY A 84 5.18 -2.83 -28.55
N GLY A 85 4.33 -1.99 -29.13
CA GLY A 85 4.57 -0.55 -29.25
C GLY A 85 4.06 0.26 -28.05
N THR A 86 3.16 -0.30 -27.24
CA THR A 86 2.41 0.46 -26.23
C THR A 86 3.33 1.16 -25.21
N PRO A 87 4.37 0.50 -24.62
CA PRO A 87 5.24 1.15 -23.62
C PRO A 87 6.23 2.17 -24.21
N VAL A 88 6.46 2.13 -25.53
CA VAL A 88 7.39 3.03 -26.23
C VAL A 88 6.89 4.47 -26.11
N ASN A 89 5.57 4.67 -26.19
CA ASN A 89 4.94 5.96 -25.93
C ASN A 89 5.05 6.34 -24.43
N PRO A 90 5.75 7.43 -24.09
CA PRO A 90 5.94 7.85 -22.69
C PRO A 90 4.62 8.08 -21.92
N VAL A 91 3.57 8.55 -22.60
CA VAL A 91 2.25 8.79 -21.99
C VAL A 91 1.66 7.50 -21.43
N ASN A 92 1.86 6.39 -22.15
CA ASN A 92 1.29 5.10 -21.80
C ASN A 92 1.96 4.47 -20.57
N ARG A 93 3.22 4.80 -20.27
CA ARG A 93 3.94 4.21 -19.13
C ARG A 93 3.20 4.43 -17.81
N SER A 94 2.75 5.66 -17.55
CA SER A 94 1.96 5.96 -16.35
C SER A 94 0.59 5.26 -16.38
N LEU A 95 -0.06 5.20 -17.55
CA LEU A 95 -1.35 4.53 -17.70
C LEU A 95 -1.26 3.01 -17.46
N LEU A 96 -0.16 2.36 -17.87
CA LEU A 96 0.08 0.93 -17.63
C LEU A 96 0.14 0.64 -16.12
N HIS A 97 0.89 1.43 -15.34
CA HIS A 97 0.93 1.27 -13.87
C HIS A 97 -0.39 1.62 -13.18
N GLN A 98 -1.20 2.50 -13.76
CA GLN A 98 -2.56 2.78 -13.28
C GLN A 98 -3.53 1.63 -13.62
N CYS A 99 -3.26 0.88 -14.68
CA CYS A 99 -4.06 -0.27 -15.07
C CYS A 99 -3.80 -1.47 -14.15
N GLY A 100 -2.55 -1.76 -13.77
CA GLY A 100 -2.21 -2.90 -12.92
C GLY A 100 -0.70 -3.07 -12.66
N THR A 101 -0.31 -4.24 -12.15
CA THR A 101 1.10 -4.64 -12.03
C THR A 101 1.66 -4.94 -13.41
N VAL A 102 2.70 -4.23 -13.83
CA VAL A 102 3.33 -4.34 -15.14
C VAL A 102 4.38 -5.44 -15.12
N VAL A 103 4.22 -6.45 -15.98
CA VAL A 103 5.09 -7.62 -16.08
C VAL A 103 5.75 -7.63 -17.44
N TYR A 104 7.07 -7.49 -17.48
CA TYR A 104 7.86 -7.54 -18.69
C TYR A 104 8.34 -8.96 -18.98
N LEU A 105 7.96 -9.48 -20.15
CA LEU A 105 8.49 -10.73 -20.70
C LEU A 105 9.73 -10.44 -21.54
N ARG A 106 10.90 -10.54 -20.90
CA ARG A 106 12.21 -10.31 -21.51
C ARG A 106 12.63 -11.53 -22.32
N VAL A 107 12.97 -11.29 -23.59
CA VAL A 107 13.26 -12.32 -24.57
C VAL A 107 14.48 -11.92 -25.40
N SER A 108 15.35 -12.88 -25.72
CA SER A 108 16.49 -12.62 -26.61
C SER A 108 16.07 -12.47 -28.08
N PRO A 109 16.82 -11.68 -28.86
CA PRO A 109 16.62 -11.55 -30.31
C PRO A 109 16.57 -12.89 -31.05
N GLU A 110 17.42 -13.84 -30.66
CA GLU A 110 17.53 -15.16 -31.27
C GLU A 110 16.26 -15.98 -31.05
N VAL A 111 15.71 -15.96 -29.83
CA VAL A 111 14.45 -16.65 -29.51
C VAL A 111 13.27 -16.00 -30.23
N VAL A 112 13.25 -14.67 -30.36
CA VAL A 112 12.22 -13.96 -31.16
C VAL A 112 12.28 -14.40 -32.62
N TYR A 113 13.47 -14.41 -33.21
CA TYR A 113 13.66 -14.84 -34.60
C TYR A 113 13.20 -16.28 -34.80
N GLU A 114 13.64 -17.21 -33.94
CA GLU A 114 13.24 -18.62 -34.03
C GLU A 114 11.72 -18.83 -33.93
N ARG A 115 11.03 -18.06 -33.08
CA ARG A 115 9.57 -18.13 -32.92
C ARG A 115 8.81 -17.55 -34.11
N LEU A 116 9.41 -16.61 -34.86
CA LEU A 116 8.71 -15.84 -35.90
C LEU A 116 9.21 -16.11 -37.32
N LYS A 117 10.30 -16.84 -37.54
CA LYS A 117 10.92 -17.07 -38.86
C LYS A 117 9.99 -17.66 -39.93
N ASN A 118 8.93 -18.35 -39.53
CA ASN A 118 7.94 -18.95 -40.43
C ASN A 118 6.64 -18.12 -40.56
N ASP A 119 6.56 -16.97 -39.90
CA ASP A 119 5.36 -16.10 -39.89
C ASP A 119 5.43 -15.10 -41.06
N THR A 120 4.63 -15.34 -42.09
CA THR A 120 4.58 -14.49 -43.28
C THR A 120 3.76 -13.20 -43.10
N THR A 121 3.05 -13.05 -41.97
CA THR A 121 2.11 -11.94 -41.75
C THR A 121 2.77 -10.70 -41.15
N ARG A 122 4.06 -10.76 -40.79
CA ARG A 122 4.76 -9.67 -40.09
C ARG A 122 5.69 -8.90 -41.04
N PRO A 123 5.33 -7.66 -41.42
CA PRO A 123 6.15 -6.85 -42.35
C PRO A 123 7.58 -6.62 -41.84
N LEU A 124 7.77 -6.55 -40.51
CA LEU A 124 9.07 -6.31 -39.89
C LEU A 124 10.09 -7.45 -40.09
N LEU A 125 9.65 -8.63 -40.54
CA LEU A 125 10.50 -9.80 -40.81
C LEU A 125 10.73 -10.03 -42.31
N GLN A 126 10.13 -9.20 -43.16
CA GLN A 126 10.27 -9.25 -44.62
C GLN A 126 11.42 -8.34 -45.07
N CYS A 127 12.63 -8.61 -44.56
CA CYS A 127 13.85 -7.89 -44.95
C CYS A 127 15.01 -8.88 -45.15
N GLU A 128 16.12 -8.40 -45.72
CA GLU A 128 17.30 -9.24 -46.01
C GLU A 128 17.92 -9.86 -44.75
N ASP A 129 17.92 -9.14 -43.62
CA ASP A 129 18.43 -9.62 -42.33
C ASP A 129 17.44 -9.33 -41.18
N PRO A 130 16.45 -10.21 -40.96
CA PRO A 130 15.45 -10.05 -39.90
C PRO A 130 16.05 -10.10 -38.49
N LEU A 131 17.10 -10.89 -38.28
CA LEU A 131 17.70 -11.07 -36.96
C LEU A 131 18.40 -9.79 -36.50
N THR A 132 19.19 -9.16 -37.36
CA THR A 132 19.80 -7.86 -37.06
C THR A 132 18.74 -6.80 -36.80
N ARG A 133 17.65 -6.78 -37.60
CA ARG A 133 16.54 -5.86 -37.37
C ARG A 133 15.86 -6.05 -36.02
N ILE A 134 15.66 -7.30 -35.59
CA ILE A 134 15.11 -7.62 -34.26
C ILE A 134 16.06 -7.11 -33.16
N ARG A 135 17.37 -7.30 -33.31
CA ARG A 135 18.37 -6.84 -32.33
C ARG A 135 18.30 -5.33 -32.12
N GLU A 136 18.32 -4.55 -33.20
CA GLU A 136 18.21 -3.08 -33.14
C GLU A 136 16.94 -2.61 -32.43
N LEU A 137 15.80 -3.23 -32.76
CA LEU A 137 14.51 -2.87 -32.16
C LEU A 137 14.44 -3.25 -30.67
N LEU A 138 15.00 -4.40 -30.29
CA LEU A 138 15.05 -4.83 -28.90
C LEU A 138 15.99 -3.96 -28.07
N GLU A 139 17.15 -3.58 -28.60
CA GLU A 139 18.13 -2.74 -27.89
C GLU A 139 17.51 -1.42 -27.41
N ILE A 140 16.73 -0.76 -28.26
CA ILE A 140 16.03 0.48 -27.92
C ILE A 140 14.90 0.22 -26.92
N ARG A 141 14.13 -0.85 -27.11
CA ARG A 141 12.91 -1.10 -26.35
C ARG A 141 13.14 -1.77 -25.00
N ASP A 142 14.21 -2.55 -24.83
CA ASP A 142 14.50 -3.29 -23.60
C ASP A 142 14.64 -2.34 -22.41
N LYS A 143 15.38 -1.23 -22.59
CA LYS A 143 15.49 -0.19 -21.57
C LYS A 143 14.12 0.39 -21.20
N ILE A 144 13.28 0.68 -22.19
CA ILE A 144 11.94 1.23 -21.97
C ILE A 144 11.04 0.22 -21.25
N TYR A 145 11.08 -1.05 -21.64
CA TYR A 145 10.30 -2.10 -20.98
C TYR A 145 10.76 -2.32 -19.55
N ALA A 146 12.07 -2.39 -19.31
CA ALA A 146 12.65 -2.58 -17.99
C ALA A 146 12.31 -1.43 -17.03
N GLU A 147 12.39 -0.18 -17.49
CA GLU A 147 11.98 1.00 -16.71
C GLU A 147 10.49 1.02 -16.38
N CYS A 148 9.65 0.43 -17.25
CA CYS A 148 8.20 0.37 -17.05
C CYS A 148 7.74 -0.84 -16.21
N ALA A 149 8.61 -1.81 -15.94
CA ALA A 149 8.23 -3.08 -15.34
C ALA A 149 8.23 -3.03 -13.81
N ASP A 150 7.16 -3.56 -13.20
CA ASP A 150 7.16 -3.91 -11.76
C ASP A 150 7.80 -5.30 -11.53
N ILE A 151 7.70 -6.19 -12.53
CA ILE A 151 8.26 -7.55 -12.53
C ILE A 151 8.88 -7.81 -13.90
N ILE A 152 10.08 -8.39 -13.93
CA ILE A 152 10.74 -8.86 -15.16
C ILE A 152 10.83 -10.38 -15.12
N LEU A 153 10.37 -11.03 -16.18
CA LEU A 153 10.47 -12.47 -16.38
C LEU A 153 11.29 -12.76 -17.64
N ASP A 154 12.39 -13.47 -17.45
CA ASP A 154 13.16 -14.05 -18.55
C ASP A 154 12.41 -15.26 -19.12
N VAL A 155 12.11 -15.23 -20.42
CA VAL A 155 11.28 -16.26 -21.08
C VAL A 155 12.05 -17.21 -22.00
N ASP A 156 13.36 -16.99 -22.16
CA ASP A 156 14.20 -17.76 -23.06
C ASP A 156 14.30 -19.22 -22.61
N ASN A 157 14.01 -20.17 -23.52
CA ASN A 157 14.07 -21.61 -23.27
C ASN A 157 13.23 -22.11 -22.08
N ARG A 158 12.19 -21.36 -21.67
CA ARG A 158 11.32 -21.71 -20.55
C ARG A 158 9.89 -22.02 -21.00
N HIS A 159 9.25 -22.95 -20.30
CA HIS A 159 7.88 -23.33 -20.58
C HIS A 159 6.88 -22.34 -19.97
N SER A 160 5.78 -22.06 -20.66
CA SER A 160 4.79 -21.08 -20.20
C SER A 160 4.09 -21.48 -18.90
N ASP A 161 4.01 -22.77 -18.59
CA ASP A 161 3.44 -23.26 -17.32
C ASP A 161 4.34 -22.89 -16.13
N GLU A 162 5.65 -23.13 -16.25
CA GLU A 162 6.65 -22.74 -15.26
C GLU A 162 6.65 -21.22 -15.03
N LEU A 163 6.62 -20.43 -16.11
CA LEU A 163 6.57 -18.97 -16.06
C LEU A 163 5.30 -18.46 -15.36
N ALA A 164 4.15 -19.12 -15.59
CA ALA A 164 2.89 -18.75 -14.96
C ALA A 164 2.89 -19.01 -13.45
N GLU A 165 3.44 -20.16 -13.03
CA GLU A 165 3.60 -20.52 -11.62
C GLU A 165 4.57 -19.58 -10.91
N GLU A 166 5.71 -19.28 -11.52
CA GLU A 166 6.68 -18.31 -10.99
C GLU A 166 6.02 -16.94 -10.79
N LEU A 167 5.35 -16.42 -11.83
CA LEU A 167 4.70 -15.12 -11.73
C LEU A 167 3.61 -15.11 -10.65
N GLN A 168 2.81 -16.17 -10.55
CA GLN A 168 1.83 -16.29 -9.47
C GLN A 168 2.50 -16.19 -8.10
N LEU A 169 3.62 -16.88 -7.90
CA LEU A 169 4.36 -16.84 -6.64
C LEU A 169 4.92 -15.45 -6.35
N GLN A 170 5.50 -14.77 -7.34
CA GLN A 170 5.99 -13.40 -7.20
C GLN A 170 4.86 -12.41 -6.84
N LEU A 171 3.71 -12.51 -7.54
CA LEU A 171 2.53 -11.70 -7.26
C LEU A 171 1.97 -11.95 -5.85
N ARG A 172 2.01 -13.19 -5.35
CA ARG A 172 1.63 -13.53 -3.97
C ARG A 172 2.59 -12.92 -2.96
N LYS A 173 3.90 -13.04 -3.16
CA LYS A 173 4.93 -12.43 -2.28
C LYS A 173 4.76 -10.92 -2.18
N GLN A 174 4.53 -10.22 -3.30
CA GLN A 174 4.25 -8.78 -3.28
C GLN A 174 3.01 -8.44 -2.45
N LYS A 175 1.93 -9.22 -2.59
CA LYS A 175 0.71 -9.06 -1.77
C LYS A 175 0.97 -9.31 -0.29
N ASP A 176 1.77 -10.31 0.07
CA ASP A 176 2.05 -10.62 1.47
C ASP A 176 2.92 -9.54 2.13
N ILE A 177 3.89 -8.97 1.41
CA ILE A 177 4.68 -7.83 1.89
C ILE A 177 3.76 -6.62 2.11
N GLN A 178 2.89 -6.31 1.15
CA GLN A 178 1.94 -5.20 1.27
C GLN A 178 0.95 -5.42 2.42
N ARG A 179 0.40 -6.63 2.55
CA ARG A 179 -0.49 -7.01 3.67
C ARG A 179 0.20 -6.98 5.01
N LYS A 180 1.47 -7.38 5.12
CA LYS A 180 2.25 -7.26 6.36
C LYS A 180 2.48 -5.79 6.72
N LYS A 181 2.69 -4.92 5.73
CA LYS A 181 2.81 -3.47 5.94
C LYS A 181 1.49 -2.84 6.39
N GLU A 182 0.37 -3.26 5.78
CA GLU A 182 -0.98 -2.77 6.12
C GLU A 182 -1.50 -3.33 7.46
N ARG A 183 -1.24 -4.61 7.75
CA ARG A 183 -1.50 -5.22 9.06
C ARG A 183 -0.65 -4.60 10.17
N LYS A 184 0.43 -3.88 9.87
CA LYS A 184 1.30 -3.28 10.88
C LYS A 184 0.72 -2.01 11.53
N LYS A 185 -0.36 -1.43 10.99
CA LYS A 185 -1.00 -0.24 11.58
C LYS A 185 -1.92 -0.67 12.73
N MET A 186 -1.46 -0.47 13.95
CA MET A 186 -2.21 -0.53 15.18
C MET A 186 -3.01 0.76 15.36
N LYS A 187 -4.28 0.65 15.73
CA LYS A 187 -5.08 1.82 16.14
C LYS A 187 -4.93 2.06 17.64
N ILE A 188 -4.25 3.14 18.02
CA ILE A 188 -3.98 3.52 19.40
C ILE A 188 -4.80 4.76 19.77
N LEU A 189 -5.42 4.72 20.94
CA LEU A 189 -6.14 5.83 21.52
C LEU A 189 -5.36 6.42 22.70
N VAL A 190 -5.02 7.70 22.62
CA VAL A 190 -4.43 8.48 23.73
C VAL A 190 -5.53 9.29 24.41
N ILE A 191 -5.76 9.05 25.70
CA ILE A 191 -6.79 9.72 26.50
C ILE A 191 -6.13 10.62 27.54
N ASN A 192 -6.53 11.89 27.54
CA ASN A 192 -6.06 12.90 28.48
C ASN A 192 -7.22 13.40 29.35
N GLY A 193 -7.05 13.25 30.66
CA GLY A 193 -8.00 13.69 31.66
C GLY A 193 -7.98 15.20 31.92
N PRO A 194 -8.56 15.62 33.06
CA PRO A 194 -8.82 17.02 33.35
C PRO A 194 -7.53 17.84 33.47
N ASN A 195 -7.63 19.08 33.00
CA ASN A 195 -6.60 20.12 32.98
C ASN A 195 -5.37 19.84 32.10
N LEU A 196 -5.27 18.68 31.43
CA LEU A 196 -4.16 18.42 30.51
C LEU A 196 -4.22 19.25 29.23
N ASN A 197 -5.39 19.77 28.85
CA ASN A 197 -5.48 20.78 27.79
C ASN A 197 -4.81 22.13 28.16
N PHE A 198 -4.46 22.34 29.44
CA PHE A 198 -3.81 23.55 29.96
C PHE A 198 -2.30 23.38 30.24
N LEU A 199 -1.65 22.35 29.68
CA LEU A 199 -0.19 22.19 29.76
C LEU A 199 0.54 23.46 29.28
N GLY A 200 1.68 23.76 29.90
CA GLY A 200 2.53 24.93 29.57
C GLY A 200 1.97 26.29 30.01
N ILE A 201 0.66 26.40 30.29
CA ILE A 201 0.00 27.64 30.76
C ILE A 201 0.00 27.70 32.29
N ARG A 202 -0.32 26.57 32.96
CA ARG A 202 -0.26 26.44 34.43
C ARG A 202 1.02 25.72 34.88
N GLU A 203 1.53 26.08 36.06
CA GLU A 203 2.61 25.36 36.77
C GLU A 203 3.84 25.03 35.89
N LYS A 204 4.38 26.03 35.18
CA LYS A 204 5.59 25.90 34.33
C LYS A 204 6.77 25.20 35.01
N LYS A 205 6.86 25.28 36.34
CA LYS A 205 7.89 24.62 37.15
C LYS A 205 7.75 23.09 37.19
N ILE A 206 6.54 22.55 37.02
CA ILE A 206 6.23 21.12 37.14
C ILE A 206 6.12 20.46 35.75
N TYR A 207 5.51 21.14 34.78
CA TYR A 207 5.23 20.57 33.45
C TYR A 207 6.11 21.13 32.32
N GLY A 208 7.00 22.09 32.62
CA GLY A 208 7.85 22.75 31.63
C GLY A 208 7.13 23.85 30.83
N THR A 209 7.75 24.28 29.73
CA THR A 209 7.22 25.31 28.82
C THR A 209 6.48 24.74 27.61
N GLN A 210 6.48 23.42 27.45
CA GLN A 210 5.80 22.72 26.38
C GLN A 210 4.29 22.71 26.66
N ASP A 211 3.49 23.11 25.68
CA ASP A 211 2.04 23.20 25.80
C ASP A 211 1.34 21.94 25.28
N TYR A 212 0.00 21.95 25.33
CA TYR A 212 -0.80 20.82 24.84
C TYR A 212 -0.66 20.61 23.33
N GLN A 213 -0.46 21.69 22.55
CA GLN A 213 -0.25 21.58 21.11
C GLN A 213 1.05 20.85 20.80
N TYR A 214 2.11 21.15 21.56
CA TYR A 214 3.38 20.44 21.45
C TYR A 214 3.23 18.94 21.70
N LEU A 215 2.41 18.52 22.67
CA LEU A 215 2.10 17.10 22.91
C LEU A 215 1.39 16.47 21.71
N LEU A 216 0.42 17.16 21.10
CA LEU A 216 -0.28 16.67 19.90
C LEU A 216 0.71 16.47 18.74
N ASP A 217 1.59 17.45 18.51
CA ASP A 217 2.60 17.39 17.45
C ASP A 217 3.61 16.27 17.70
N LEU A 218 3.99 16.04 18.96
CA LEU A 218 4.88 14.95 19.37
C LEU A 218 4.26 13.58 19.07
N ILE A 219 2.98 13.39 19.40
CA ILE A 219 2.25 12.15 19.14
C ILE A 219 2.03 11.95 17.63
N ASP A 220 1.66 13.00 16.89
CA ASP A 220 1.49 12.94 15.43
C ASP A 220 2.80 12.59 14.72
N LYS A 221 3.91 13.18 15.15
CA LYS A 221 5.25 12.81 14.65
C LYS A 221 5.53 11.34 14.90
N LYS A 222 5.27 10.84 16.12
CA LYS A 222 5.43 9.42 16.45
C LYS A 222 4.55 8.54 15.58
N ALA A 223 3.29 8.90 15.36
CA ALA A 223 2.36 8.17 14.50
C ALA A 223 2.90 8.04 13.06
N LYS A 224 3.43 9.14 12.50
CA LYS A 224 4.04 9.15 11.16
C LYS A 224 5.30 8.30 11.07
N GLU A 225 6.18 8.38 12.06
CA GLU A 225 7.42 7.60 12.13
C GLU A 225 7.17 6.09 12.25
N THR A 226 6.15 5.73 13.03
CA THR A 226 5.83 4.34 13.34
C THR A 226 4.86 3.71 12.35
N GLY A 227 4.10 4.53 11.61
CA GLY A 227 3.05 4.11 10.69
C GLY A 227 1.73 3.76 11.37
N GLU A 228 1.58 4.03 12.67
CA GLU A 228 0.39 3.71 13.47
C GLU A 228 -0.75 4.71 13.23
N GLU A 229 -1.97 4.31 13.60
CA GLU A 229 -3.10 5.24 13.69
C GLU A 229 -3.24 5.69 15.14
N ILE A 230 -2.88 6.93 15.45
CA ILE A 230 -2.99 7.44 16.83
C ILE A 230 -4.06 8.53 16.87
N GLN A 231 -5.08 8.33 17.70
CA GLN A 231 -6.10 9.32 17.98
C GLN A 231 -5.90 9.88 19.39
N VAL A 232 -5.97 11.20 19.54
CA VAL A 232 -5.87 11.85 20.85
C VAL A 232 -7.23 12.40 21.24
N PHE A 233 -7.66 12.09 22.46
CA PHE A 233 -8.88 12.59 23.07
C PHE A 233 -8.54 13.27 24.40
N GLN A 234 -9.17 14.40 24.68
CA GLN A 234 -9.05 15.09 25.96
C GLN A 234 -10.41 15.51 26.47
N SER A 235 -10.64 15.34 27.77
CA SER A 235 -11.82 15.88 28.42
C SER A 235 -11.58 16.23 29.88
N ASN A 236 -12.27 17.27 30.34
CA ASN A 236 -12.35 17.64 31.76
C ASN A 236 -13.51 16.93 32.49
N HIS A 237 -14.35 16.18 31.77
CA HIS A 237 -15.51 15.49 32.31
C HIS A 237 -15.26 13.99 32.42
N GLU A 238 -15.41 13.44 33.62
CA GLU A 238 -15.24 12.01 33.92
C GLU A 238 -16.09 11.12 33.00
N GLY A 239 -17.39 11.44 32.84
CA GLY A 239 -18.31 10.69 31.98
C GLY A 239 -17.85 10.61 30.52
N ALA A 240 -17.34 11.70 29.95
CA ALA A 240 -16.86 11.71 28.58
C ALA A 240 -15.60 10.85 28.38
N ILE A 241 -14.77 10.69 29.41
CA ILE A 241 -13.62 9.77 29.39
C ILE A 241 -14.13 8.33 29.40
N ILE A 242 -15.13 8.02 30.24
CA ILE A 242 -15.76 6.70 30.31
C ILE A 242 -16.38 6.33 28.97
N ASP A 243 -17.18 7.23 28.38
CA ASP A 243 -17.83 7.03 27.08
C ASP A 243 -16.78 6.73 26.01
N ARG A 244 -15.70 7.52 25.96
CA ARG A 244 -14.63 7.31 24.98
C ARG A 244 -13.92 5.97 25.16
N ILE A 245 -13.71 5.51 26.40
CA ILE A 245 -13.15 4.18 26.68
C ILE A 245 -14.08 3.08 26.16
N GLN A 246 -15.39 3.22 26.39
CA GLN A 246 -16.38 2.24 25.93
C GLN A 246 -16.48 2.20 24.40
N GLU A 247 -16.44 3.36 23.74
CA GLU A 247 -16.41 3.44 22.27
C GLU A 247 -15.21 2.70 21.67
N ALA A 248 -14.04 2.74 22.35
CA ALA A 248 -12.82 2.06 21.91
C ALA A 248 -13.02 0.55 21.75
N TYR A 249 -13.93 -0.07 22.50
CA TYR A 249 -14.28 -1.48 22.39
C TYR A 249 -14.79 -1.88 21.00
N SER A 250 -15.46 -0.95 20.30
CA SER A 250 -16.15 -1.24 19.03
C SER A 250 -15.59 -0.49 17.82
N ASP A 251 -14.78 0.55 18.04
CA ASP A 251 -14.27 1.41 16.96
C ASP A 251 -12.98 0.87 16.30
N GLY A 252 -12.52 -0.31 16.69
CA GLY A 252 -11.31 -0.96 16.21
C GLY A 252 -10.02 -0.50 16.90
N THR A 253 -10.11 0.18 18.05
CA THR A 253 -8.93 0.51 18.88
C THR A 253 -8.28 -0.77 19.42
N GLU A 254 -6.97 -0.89 19.23
CA GLU A 254 -6.14 -2.04 19.63
C GLU A 254 -5.23 -1.73 20.83
N GLY A 255 -5.13 -0.47 21.26
CA GLY A 255 -4.36 -0.07 22.43
C GLY A 255 -4.76 1.28 23.01
N ILE A 256 -4.66 1.45 24.32
CA ILE A 256 -5.02 2.68 25.02
C ILE A 256 -3.82 3.21 25.80
N VAL A 257 -3.45 4.47 25.59
CA VAL A 257 -2.58 5.22 26.49
C VAL A 257 -3.46 6.20 27.25
N ILE A 258 -3.42 6.22 28.58
CA ILE A 258 -4.27 7.12 29.37
C ILE A 258 -3.48 7.88 30.42
N ASN A 259 -3.67 9.20 30.45
CA ASN A 259 -3.30 10.04 31.57
C ASN A 259 -4.59 10.59 32.21
N PRO A 260 -5.11 9.97 33.27
CA PRO A 260 -6.36 10.41 33.89
C PRO A 260 -6.24 11.75 34.63
N GLY A 261 -5.05 12.35 34.72
CA GLY A 261 -4.83 13.59 35.47
C GLY A 261 -5.20 13.42 36.94
N ALA A 262 -5.99 14.34 37.50
CA ALA A 262 -6.41 14.23 38.89
C ALA A 262 -7.27 12.99 39.16
N TYR A 263 -8.03 12.50 38.17
CA TYR A 263 -8.92 11.35 38.33
C TYR A 263 -8.21 10.05 38.68
N THR A 264 -6.90 9.96 38.40
CA THR A 264 -6.05 8.82 38.78
C THR A 264 -6.21 8.43 40.25
N HIS A 265 -6.47 9.38 41.13
CA HIS A 265 -6.42 9.17 42.57
C HIS A 265 -7.77 8.81 43.20
N TYR A 266 -8.88 8.96 42.47
CA TYR A 266 -10.22 8.82 43.07
C TYR A 266 -11.31 8.27 42.14
N SER A 267 -11.13 8.28 40.81
CA SER A 267 -12.15 7.83 39.87
C SER A 267 -12.16 6.30 39.72
N TYR A 268 -12.89 5.62 40.59
CA TYR A 268 -13.21 4.20 40.38
C TYR A 268 -14.10 4.00 39.15
N ALA A 269 -14.84 5.02 38.70
CA ALA A 269 -15.66 4.94 37.49
C ALA A 269 -14.79 4.76 36.22
N ILE A 270 -13.76 5.58 36.02
CA ILE A 270 -12.77 5.38 34.93
C ILE A 270 -12.03 4.05 35.08
N ARG A 271 -11.65 3.66 36.30
CA ARG A 271 -11.02 2.35 36.55
C ARG A 271 -11.89 1.21 36.04
N ASP A 272 -13.16 1.19 36.40
CA ASP A 272 -14.08 0.11 36.03
C ASP A 272 -14.40 0.14 34.53
N ALA A 273 -14.45 1.33 33.91
CA ALA A 273 -14.54 1.47 32.46
C ALA A 273 -13.31 0.88 31.75
N LEU A 274 -12.09 1.17 32.22
CA LEU A 274 -10.86 0.58 31.70
C LEU A 274 -10.86 -0.95 31.87
N ALA A 275 -11.29 -1.46 33.02
CA ALA A 275 -11.37 -2.90 33.29
C ALA A 275 -12.38 -3.62 32.38
N SER A 276 -13.41 -2.93 31.93
CA SER A 276 -14.49 -3.49 31.12
C SER A 276 -14.13 -3.72 29.65
N VAL A 277 -12.99 -3.16 29.18
CA VAL A 277 -12.52 -3.36 27.80
C VAL A 277 -11.28 -4.24 27.78
N ASP A 278 -11.29 -5.31 26.97
CA ASP A 278 -10.14 -6.19 26.77
C ASP A 278 -9.19 -5.63 25.72
N ILE A 279 -8.68 -4.42 25.99
CA ILE A 279 -7.72 -3.70 25.16
C ILE A 279 -6.48 -3.44 26.02
N PRO A 280 -5.26 -3.73 25.51
CA PRO A 280 -4.01 -3.36 26.17
C PRO A 280 -3.95 -1.87 26.50
N LYS A 281 -3.63 -1.55 27.75
CA LYS A 281 -3.70 -0.19 28.29
C LYS A 281 -2.48 0.18 29.11
N VAL A 282 -1.97 1.38 28.90
CA VAL A 282 -0.84 1.95 29.64
C VAL A 282 -1.30 3.23 30.31
N GLU A 283 -1.19 3.30 31.63
CA GLU A 283 -1.37 4.54 32.37
C GLU A 283 -0.07 5.34 32.35
N ILE A 284 -0.16 6.64 32.11
CA ILE A 284 0.99 7.54 32.12
C ILE A 284 0.76 8.79 32.96
N HIS A 285 1.84 9.32 33.50
CA HIS A 285 1.90 10.61 34.20
C HIS A 285 3.13 11.40 33.76
N ILE A 286 2.93 12.69 33.46
CA ILE A 286 4.03 13.57 33.03
C ILE A 286 5.05 13.75 34.17
N SER A 287 4.56 14.00 35.39
CA SER A 287 5.38 14.09 36.59
C SER A 287 5.46 12.77 37.32
N ASP A 288 6.47 12.61 38.16
CA ASP A 288 6.51 11.51 39.13
C ASP A 288 5.44 11.75 40.19
N ILE A 289 4.51 10.80 40.31
CA ILE A 289 3.40 10.88 41.27
C ILE A 289 3.83 10.47 42.68
N THR A 290 4.95 9.76 42.84
CA THR A 290 5.42 9.26 44.14
C THR A 290 6.09 10.34 44.98
N SER A 291 6.62 11.39 44.35
CA SER A 291 7.21 12.58 44.98
C SER A 291 6.20 13.72 45.23
N ARG A 292 4.92 13.48 44.95
CA ARG A 292 3.82 14.45 45.15
C ARG A 292 3.17 14.29 46.54
N GLU A 293 2.14 15.10 46.80
CA GLU A 293 1.30 15.04 47.99
C GLU A 293 0.71 13.64 48.21
N GLU A 294 0.42 13.26 49.46
CA GLU A 294 0.07 11.88 49.83
C GLU A 294 -1.08 11.29 49.00
N PHE A 295 -2.12 12.08 48.75
CA PHE A 295 -3.27 11.64 47.95
C PHE A 295 -2.90 11.33 46.49
N ARG A 296 -1.85 11.97 45.95
CA ARG A 296 -1.38 11.75 44.57
C ARG A 296 -0.52 10.51 44.40
N LYS A 297 -0.09 9.88 45.49
CA LYS A 297 0.77 8.68 45.41
C LYS A 297 -0.03 7.42 45.06
N ILE A 298 -1.35 7.45 45.21
CA ILE A 298 -2.23 6.30 45.00
C ILE A 298 -2.88 6.41 43.62
N SER A 299 -2.69 5.40 42.76
CA SER A 299 -3.44 5.27 41.50
C SER A 299 -4.50 4.19 41.63
N VAL A 300 -5.77 4.57 41.45
CA VAL A 300 -6.89 3.61 41.43
C VAL A 300 -7.02 2.95 40.06
N THR A 301 -6.49 3.57 39.00
CA THR A 301 -6.56 3.07 37.61
C THR A 301 -5.39 2.14 37.25
N ALA A 302 -4.22 2.30 37.87
CA ALA A 302 -3.03 1.51 37.52
C ALA A 302 -3.20 -0.01 37.67
N PRO A 303 -3.92 -0.54 38.70
CA PRO A 303 -4.12 -1.99 38.85
C PRO A 303 -4.85 -2.67 37.69
N VAL A 304 -5.57 -1.91 36.86
CA VAL A 304 -6.26 -2.44 35.67
C VAL A 304 -5.52 -2.13 34.38
N CYS A 305 -4.35 -1.49 34.44
CA CYS A 305 -3.50 -1.20 33.29
C CYS A 305 -2.38 -2.24 33.17
N ASN A 306 -1.94 -2.53 31.93
CA ASN A 306 -0.84 -3.46 31.66
C ASN A 306 0.52 -2.88 32.09
N ARG A 307 0.64 -1.55 32.11
CA ARG A 307 1.84 -0.83 32.55
C ARG A 307 1.47 0.55 33.08
N GLN A 308 2.28 1.04 34.01
CA GLN A 308 2.24 2.43 34.48
C GLN A 308 3.60 3.10 34.21
N ILE A 309 3.59 4.33 33.71
CA ILE A 309 4.80 5.14 33.46
C ILE A 309 4.60 6.51 34.13
N TYR A 310 5.57 6.99 34.90
CA TYR A 310 5.48 8.31 35.54
C TYR A 310 6.84 9.00 35.60
N GLY A 311 6.84 10.33 35.61
CA GLY A 311 8.06 11.15 35.76
C GLY A 311 8.93 11.26 34.51
N GLN A 312 8.42 10.85 33.35
CA GLN A 312 9.16 10.89 32.08
C GLN A 312 8.83 12.12 31.23
N GLY A 313 8.11 13.11 31.78
CA GLY A 313 7.64 14.24 31.00
C GLY A 313 6.68 13.81 29.89
N LEU A 314 6.75 14.48 28.73
CA LEU A 314 5.97 14.11 27.55
C LEU A 314 6.49 12.85 26.85
N ASP A 315 7.75 12.46 27.08
CA ASP A 315 8.32 11.23 26.52
C ASP A 315 7.63 9.97 27.07
N GLY A 316 6.98 10.07 28.23
CA GLY A 316 6.14 9.00 28.78
C GLY A 316 5.04 8.53 27.82
N TYR A 317 4.47 9.43 27.00
CA TYR A 317 3.49 9.06 25.97
C TYR A 317 4.14 8.21 24.88
N LEU A 318 5.36 8.57 24.44
CA LEU A 318 6.09 7.84 23.40
C LEU A 318 6.48 6.45 23.88
N GLN A 319 6.96 6.33 25.12
CA GLN A 319 7.29 5.04 25.73
C GLN A 319 6.06 4.14 25.87
N ALA A 320 4.90 4.70 26.21
CA ALA A 320 3.66 3.94 26.28
C ALA A 320 3.19 3.44 24.91
N ILE A 321 3.29 4.28 23.87
CA ILE A 321 3.01 3.90 22.48
C ILE A 321 3.94 2.76 22.06
N ASP A 322 5.24 2.85 22.33
CA ASP A 322 6.20 1.80 21.97
C ASP A 322 5.92 0.49 22.72
N PHE A 323 5.59 0.55 24.01
CA PHE A 323 5.20 -0.64 24.77
C PHE A 323 4.00 -1.37 24.15
N LEU A 324 2.95 -0.64 23.76
CA LEU A 324 1.77 -1.24 23.12
C LEU A 324 2.13 -1.90 21.79
N ARG A 325 3.00 -1.27 20.99
CA ARG A 325 3.45 -1.79 19.69
C ARG A 325 4.29 -3.06 19.84
N GLU A 326 5.17 -3.11 20.83
CA GLU A 326 6.04 -4.26 21.09
C GLU A 326 5.27 -5.47 21.63
N ASN A 327 4.16 -5.24 22.35
CA ASN A 327 3.35 -6.27 22.99
C ASN A 327 2.07 -6.58 22.21
N ARG A 328 2.10 -6.41 20.88
CA ARG A 328 0.99 -6.77 20.00
C ARG A 328 0.78 -8.29 20.04
N GLN A 329 -0.40 -8.72 20.49
CA GLN A 329 -0.81 -10.13 20.46
C GLN A 329 -1.20 -10.57 19.06
#